data_AF-A0A923YP51-F1
#
_entry.id   AF-A0A923YP51-F1
#
_cell.length_a   1.000
_cell.length_b   1.000
_cell.length_c   1.000
_cell.angle_alpha   90.00
_cell.angle_beta   90.00
_cell.angle_gamma   90.00
#
_symmetry.space_group_name_H-M   'P 1'
#
loop_
_entity.id
_entity.type
_entity.pdbx_description
1 polymer ?
#
loop_
_entity_poly.entity_id
_entity_poly.type
_entity_poly.pdbx_seq_one_letter_code
_entity_poly.pdbx_strand_id
1 'polypeptide(L)'
;IFFIESLQQPNKQIKVDTIEFEMANPDGSLMGEGFSDIKESKLIYKLNESFKLKGQYKLKIQQAVRETGKINPDINLQGITEVGLRIENKD
;
A
#
# COMPACT_ATOMS: atom_id res chain seq x y z
N ILE A 1 8.42 -3.97 -0.74
CA ILE A 1 7.84 -2.70 -1.24
C ILE A 1 7.32 -1.87 -0.09
N PHE A 2 7.45 -0.56 -0.16
CA PHE A 2 6.78 0.34 0.78
C PHE A 2 5.65 1.14 0.14
N PHE A 3 4.57 1.29 0.87
CA PHE A 3 3.48 2.21 0.57
C PHE A 3 3.34 3.22 1.71
N ILE A 4 3.25 4.49 1.36
CA ILE A 4 2.94 5.56 2.29
C ILE A 4 1.47 5.91 2.09
N GLU A 5 0.69 5.71 3.13
CA GLU A 5 -0.73 6.04 3.17
C GLU A 5 -0.92 7.38 3.89
N SER A 6 -1.85 8.19 3.39
CA SER A 6 -2.31 9.40 4.06
C SER A 6 -3.83 9.41 4.07
N LEU A 7 -4.42 9.21 5.24
CA LEU A 7 -5.86 9.32 5.48
C LEU A 7 -6.22 10.68 6.09
N GLN A 8 -6.87 11.53 5.30
CA GLN A 8 -7.50 12.74 5.79
C GLN A 8 -8.91 12.42 6.30
N GLN A 9 -9.14 12.68 7.58
CA GLN A 9 -10.43 12.50 8.26
C GLN A 9 -11.37 13.70 8.07
N PRO A 10 -12.68 13.55 8.33
CA PRO A 10 -13.66 14.65 8.20
C PRO A 10 -13.32 15.89 9.02
N ASN A 11 -12.66 15.73 10.17
CA ASN A 11 -12.21 16.82 11.04
C ASN A 11 -10.87 17.45 10.59
N LYS A 12 -10.42 17.16 9.36
CA LYS A 12 -9.16 17.62 8.76
C LYS A 12 -7.88 17.07 9.41
N GLN A 13 -7.97 16.16 10.38
CA GLN A 13 -6.79 15.45 10.88
C GLN A 13 -6.27 14.50 9.79
N ILE A 14 -4.96 14.50 9.59
CA ILE A 14 -4.28 13.61 8.65
C ILE A 14 -3.53 12.57 9.46
N LYS A 15 -3.81 11.30 9.20
CA LYS A 15 -3.01 10.17 9.68
C LYS A 15 -2.14 9.71 8.52
N VAL A 16 -0.87 9.43 8.80
CA VAL A 16 0.08 8.94 7.82
C VAL A 16 0.69 7.67 8.37
N ASP A 17 0.60 6.60 7.59
CA ASP A 17 1.16 5.28 7.91
C ASP A 17 2.09 4.83 6.79
N THR A 18 3.13 4.05 7.12
CA THR A 18 3.99 3.38 6.12
C THR A 18 3.81 1.89 6.26
N ILE A 19 3.55 1.22 5.14
CA ILE A 19 3.27 -0.21 5.07
C ILE A 19 4.38 -0.86 4.26
N GLU A 20 4.90 -1.97 4.75
CA GLU A 20 5.89 -2.78 4.05
C GLU A 20 5.28 -4.13 3.67
N PHE A 21 5.56 -4.58 2.46
CA PHE A 21 5.19 -5.91 1.99
C PHE A 21 6.36 -6.60 1.29
N GLU A 22 6.53 -7.89 1.57
CA GLU A 22 7.43 -8.77 0.83
C GLU A 22 6.77 -9.18 -0.50
N MET A 23 7.55 -9.17 -1.59
CA MET A 23 7.08 -9.51 -2.94
C MET A 23 7.80 -10.72 -3.52
N ALA A 24 8.81 -11.25 -2.83
CA ALA A 24 9.62 -12.38 -3.26
C ALA A 24 10.13 -13.15 -2.06
N ASN A 25 10.29 -14.47 -2.22
CA ASN A 25 10.93 -15.34 -1.24
C ASN A 25 12.45 -15.10 -1.18
N PRO A 26 13.15 -15.61 -0.14
CA PRO A 26 14.60 -15.48 -0.04
C PRO A 26 15.39 -16.08 -1.21
N ASP A 27 14.82 -17.02 -1.95
CA ASP A 27 15.41 -17.63 -3.15
C ASP A 27 15.20 -16.80 -4.43
N GLY A 28 14.49 -15.67 -4.33
CA GLY A 28 14.20 -14.75 -5.43
C GLY A 28 12.92 -15.08 -6.22
N SER A 29 12.19 -16.16 -5.88
CA SER A 29 10.90 -16.46 -6.51
C SER A 29 9.83 -15.43 -6.11
N LEU A 30 9.06 -14.93 -7.08
CA LEU A 30 8.01 -13.93 -6.83
C LEU A 30 6.83 -14.52 -6.05
N MET A 31 6.35 -13.77 -5.07
CA MET A 31 5.13 -14.07 -4.32
C MET A 31 3.89 -13.58 -5.08
N GLY A 32 2.72 -14.11 -4.71
CA GLY A 32 1.43 -13.78 -5.34
C GLY A 32 0.97 -14.81 -6.37
N GLU A 33 -0.24 -14.60 -6.88
CA GLU A 33 -0.91 -15.49 -7.84
C GLU A 33 -0.90 -14.86 -9.23
N GLY A 34 -0.79 -15.66 -10.28
CA GLY A 34 -0.82 -15.12 -11.65
C GLY A 34 0.04 -15.90 -12.64
N PHE A 35 -0.19 -15.64 -13.91
CA PHE A 35 0.44 -16.33 -15.02
C PHE A 35 1.77 -15.68 -15.43
N SER A 36 2.82 -16.50 -15.58
CA SER A 36 4.17 -16.05 -15.96
C SER A 36 4.73 -14.99 -14.99
N ASP A 37 5.15 -13.84 -15.53
CA ASP A 37 5.90 -12.80 -14.82
C ASP A 37 4.97 -11.80 -14.12
N ILE A 38 3.67 -11.87 -14.38
CA ILE A 38 2.67 -11.02 -13.72
C ILE A 38 2.14 -11.76 -12.49
N LYS A 39 2.34 -11.15 -11.33
CA LYS A 39 1.83 -11.61 -10.03
C LYS A 39 0.91 -10.57 -9.43
N GLU A 40 -0.27 -11.02 -9.03
CA GLU A 40 -1.24 -10.28 -8.24
C GLU A 40 -1.05 -10.64 -6.77
N SER A 41 -0.94 -9.62 -5.92
CA SER A 41 -0.82 -9.78 -4.48
C SER A 41 -1.97 -9.08 -3.79
N LYS A 42 -2.91 -9.86 -3.21
CA LYS A 42 -3.94 -9.32 -2.32
C LYS A 42 -3.40 -9.25 -0.90
N LEU A 43 -3.10 -8.03 -0.47
CA LEU A 43 -2.44 -7.77 0.81
C LEU A 43 -3.42 -7.13 1.80
N ILE A 44 -3.41 -7.61 3.04
CA ILE A 44 -4.27 -7.09 4.10
C ILE A 44 -3.58 -5.85 4.70
N TYR A 45 -4.19 -4.68 4.50
CA TYR A 45 -3.72 -3.42 5.09
C TYR A 45 -4.24 -3.21 6.51
N LYS A 46 -5.57 -3.14 6.69
CA LYS A 46 -6.22 -2.95 7.99
C LYS A 46 -7.42 -3.88 8.10
N LEU A 47 -7.53 -4.56 9.23
CA LEU A 47 -8.68 -5.39 9.58
C LEU A 47 -9.50 -4.67 10.65
N ASN A 48 -10.82 -4.72 10.50
CA ASN A 48 -11.76 -4.21 11.50
C ASN A 48 -11.62 -2.71 11.80
N GLU A 49 -11.18 -1.93 10.81
CA GLU A 49 -11.02 -0.48 10.97
C GLU A 49 -12.40 0.19 11.11
N SER A 50 -12.50 1.15 12.04
CA SER A 50 -13.75 1.86 12.32
C SER A 50 -13.67 3.33 11.90
N PHE A 51 -14.57 3.75 11.01
CA PHE A 51 -14.71 5.14 10.58
C PHE A 51 -15.61 5.90 11.57
N LYS A 52 -15.03 6.33 12.69
CA LYS A 52 -15.79 6.90 13.84
C LYS A 52 -16.45 8.25 13.54
N LEU A 53 -15.88 9.05 12.65
CA LEU A 53 -16.44 10.35 12.28
C LEU A 53 -17.34 10.22 11.06
N LYS A 54 -18.54 10.81 11.12
CA LYS A 54 -19.42 10.94 9.96
C LYS A 54 -18.84 12.00 9.02
N GLY A 55 -18.68 11.67 7.74
CA GLY A 55 -18.26 12.62 6.72
C GLY A 55 -17.36 11.97 5.66
N GLN A 56 -16.72 12.82 4.85
CA GLN A 56 -15.83 12.36 3.79
C GLN A 56 -14.42 12.14 4.33
N TYR A 57 -13.88 10.97 4.02
CA TYR A 57 -12.47 10.66 4.21
C TYR A 57 -11.78 10.72 2.84
N LYS A 58 -10.55 11.23 2.82
CA LYS A 58 -9.72 11.21 1.60
C LYS A 58 -8.49 10.36 1.86
N LEU A 59 -8.39 9.24 1.16
CA LEU A 59 -7.22 8.39 1.18
C LEU A 59 -6.29 8.75 0.03
N LYS A 60 -5.01 8.85 0.31
CA LYS A 60 -3.94 8.91 -0.69
C LYS A 60 -2.96 7.78 -0.42
N ILE A 61 -2.52 7.12 -1.48
CA ILE A 61 -1.52 6.06 -1.43
C ILE A 61 -0.37 6.49 -2.33
N GLN A 62 0.84 6.42 -1.81
CA GLN A 62 2.07 6.71 -2.54
C GLN A 62 2.99 5.50 -2.45
N GLN A 63 3.58 5.11 -3.57
CA GLN A 63 4.63 4.11 -3.61
C GLN A 63 5.95 4.74 -3.14
N ALA A 64 6.74 3.99 -2.39
CA ALA A 64 8.07 4.42 -1.96
C ALA A 64 9.07 3.27 -2.03
N VAL A 65 10.27 3.58 -2.53
CA VAL A 65 11.48 2.80 -2.27
C VAL A 65 12.52 3.69 -1.60
N ARG A 66 13.24 3.09 -0.66
CA ARG A 66 14.43 3.72 -0.08
C ARG A 66 15.64 3.07 -0.74
N GLU A 67 16.24 3.75 -1.70
CA GLU A 67 17.55 3.36 -2.20
C GLU A 67 18.61 3.62 -1.11
N THR A 68 19.44 2.63 -0.82
CA THR A 68 20.58 2.78 0.11
C THR A 68 21.51 3.88 -0.41
N GLY A 69 21.70 4.94 0.38
CA GLY A 69 22.56 6.07 0.04
C GLY A 69 21.86 7.27 -0.61
N LYS A 70 20.55 7.19 -0.91
CA LYS A 70 19.74 8.35 -1.32
C LYS A 70 18.82 8.81 -0.19
N ILE A 71 18.79 10.13 0.04
CA ILE A 71 17.96 10.76 1.07
C ILE A 71 16.50 10.88 0.59
N ASN A 72 16.30 11.10 -0.71
CA ASN A 72 14.97 11.26 -1.29
C ASN A 72 14.44 9.92 -1.81
N PRO A 73 13.15 9.60 -1.57
CA PRO A 73 12.53 8.40 -2.10
C PRO A 73 12.37 8.48 -3.62
N ASP A 74 12.62 7.36 -4.32
CA ASP A 74 12.22 7.24 -5.72
C ASP A 74 10.72 6.90 -5.78
N ILE A 75 10.00 7.62 -6.64
CA ILE A 75 8.53 7.61 -6.73
C ILE A 75 8.07 6.56 -7.76
N ASN A 76 8.97 6.13 -8.66
CA ASN A 76 8.65 5.18 -9.73
C ASN A 76 9.21 3.79 -9.41
N LEU A 77 8.33 2.86 -9.07
CA LEU A 77 8.71 1.46 -8.85
C LEU A 77 8.75 0.72 -10.19
N GLN A 78 9.97 0.45 -10.68
CA GLN A 78 10.15 -0.42 -11.83
C GLN A 78 9.62 -1.83 -11.50
N GLY A 79 8.76 -2.36 -12.37
CA GLY A 79 8.16 -3.69 -12.23
C GLY A 79 6.78 -3.72 -11.59
N ILE A 80 6.21 -2.58 -11.16
CA ILE A 80 4.83 -2.51 -10.69
C ILE A 80 3.98 -1.84 -11.75
N THR A 81 3.03 -2.61 -12.27
CA THR A 81 2.11 -2.16 -13.30
C THR A 81 0.98 -1.34 -12.70
N GLU A 82 0.34 -1.84 -11.64
CA GLU A 82 -0.88 -1.25 -11.07
C GLU A 82 -0.95 -1.41 -9.55
N VAL A 83 -1.64 -0.46 -8.90
CA VAL A 83 -1.92 -0.49 -7.46
C VAL A 83 -3.38 -0.09 -7.23
N GLY A 84 -4.12 -0.91 -6.49
CA GLY A 84 -5.52 -0.68 -6.14
C GLY A 84 -5.77 -0.74 -4.64
N LEU A 85 -6.88 -0.13 -4.21
CA LEU A 85 -7.41 -0.26 -2.85
C LEU A 85 -8.80 -0.88 -2.93
N ARG A 86 -9.04 -1.89 -2.10
CA ARG A 86 -10.37 -2.47 -1.88
C ARG A 86 -10.79 -2.27 -0.42
N ILE A 87 -12.02 -1.78 -0.23
CA ILE A 87 -12.67 -1.68 1.08
C ILE A 87 -13.80 -2.70 1.10
N GLU A 88 -13.82 -3.56 2.11
CA GLU A 88 -14.82 -4.60 2.29
C GLU A 88 -15.58 -4.33 3.60
N ASN A 89 -16.91 -4.53 3.58
CA ASN A 89 -17.70 -4.48 4.80
C ASN A 89 -17.46 -5.74 5.64
N LYS A 90 -17.59 -5.61 6.95
CA LYS A 90 -17.71 -6.77 7.82
C LYS A 90 -19.11 -7.35 7.63
N ASP A 91 -19.18 -8.65 7.37
CA ASP A 91 -20.45 -9.39 7.27
C ASP A 91 -21.30 -9.24 8.55
#